data_AF-A0A957Z409-F1
#
_entry.id   AF-A0A957Z409-F1
#
_cell.length_a   1.000
_cell.length_b   1.000
_cell.length_c   1.000
_cell.angle_alpha   90.00
_cell.angle_beta   90.00
_cell.angle_gamma   90.00
#
_symmetry.space_group_name_H-M   'P 1'
#
loop_
_entity.id
_entity.type
_entity.pdbx_description
1 polymer ?
#
loop_
_entity_poly.entity_id
_entity_poly.type
_entity_poly.pdbx_seq_one_letter_code
_entity_poly.pdbx_strand_id
1 'polypeptide(L)'
;MTKHAELDTPESRLASIAWDFEEARTNTGPHRIHPYPARFIPQIPRSLIELFHPGDDSAVLDPFCGSGTTLVEASFHGIPAVGIDLHPLAILISRVKTTPLKRSIRSAAESVVRKARNRIADGKYTIPEIPRLDHWFQKDVQVALASLIQEIDRVSDEDLANAMKVALSSIIVRVSNQDSDTRYAAVEKDLSKETVFNGFERAVSITGEAVERPNGDLFTAPARVHLVHRDIMDVEPEEVGEDVGLVITSPPYPNAYEYWLYHKYRMYWLGMDPIAVRDSEIGARPHYFKKNHQTEHDFERQMGRCFWLLRRVMRKGAHACFVVGRSIIHGREIDNEALLERAASSHGFKKVGSIQRNIARKRKSFNLSHGTINREGIVVFALRHR
;
A
#
# COMPACT_ATOMS: atom_id res chain seq x y z
N MET A 1 -9.09 -50.19 9.30
CA MET A 1 -9.70 -48.85 9.19
C MET A 1 -8.64 -47.90 8.69
N THR A 2 -8.65 -47.65 7.38
CA THR A 2 -7.74 -46.75 6.68
C THR A 2 -8.01 -45.33 7.16
N LYS A 3 -7.07 -44.72 7.90
CA LYS A 3 -7.07 -43.27 8.09
C LYS A 3 -6.95 -42.65 6.70
N HIS A 4 -7.98 -41.97 6.24
CA HIS A 4 -7.91 -41.15 5.04
C HIS A 4 -6.75 -40.16 5.24
N ALA A 5 -5.69 -40.29 4.44
CA ALA A 5 -4.76 -39.19 4.27
C ALA A 5 -5.57 -38.05 3.65
N GLU A 6 -5.83 -37.00 4.41
CA GLU A 6 -6.42 -35.78 3.86
C GLU A 6 -5.52 -35.34 2.70
N LEU A 7 -6.11 -35.25 1.50
CA LEU A 7 -5.39 -34.78 0.32
C LEU A 7 -4.87 -33.38 0.62
N ASP A 8 -3.56 -33.17 0.49
CA ASP A 8 -2.91 -31.86 0.62
C ASP A 8 -3.34 -30.95 -0.54
N THR A 9 -4.47 -30.28 -0.34
CA THR A 9 -5.12 -29.38 -1.31
C THR A 9 -4.95 -27.93 -0.87
N PRO A 10 -5.00 -26.94 -1.78
CA PRO A 10 -4.99 -25.54 -1.37
C PRO A 10 -6.14 -25.22 -0.41
N GLU A 11 -7.31 -25.83 -0.55
CA GLU A 11 -8.42 -25.72 0.42
C GLU A 11 -8.03 -26.22 1.82
N SER A 12 -7.45 -27.42 1.94
CA SER A 12 -7.06 -27.97 3.25
C SER A 12 -5.92 -27.15 3.89
N ARG A 13 -4.98 -26.65 3.08
CA ARG A 13 -3.93 -25.73 3.54
C ARG A 13 -4.50 -24.44 4.11
N LEU A 14 -5.45 -23.81 3.43
CA LEU A 14 -6.12 -22.61 3.94
C LEU A 14 -6.87 -22.90 5.24
N ALA A 15 -7.56 -24.04 5.34
CA ALA A 15 -8.31 -24.42 6.53
C ALA A 15 -7.42 -24.68 7.76
N SER A 16 -6.12 -24.91 7.57
CA SER A 16 -5.17 -25.17 8.66
C SER A 16 -4.79 -23.92 9.48
N ILE A 17 -5.13 -22.71 9.01
CA ILE A 17 -4.76 -21.44 9.65
C ILE A 17 -5.98 -20.74 10.25
N ALA A 18 -5.81 -20.24 11.48
CA ALA A 18 -6.79 -19.36 12.13
C ALA A 18 -6.64 -17.90 11.62
N TRP A 19 -7.27 -17.60 10.48
CA TRP A 19 -7.10 -16.33 9.75
C TRP A 19 -7.58 -15.08 10.48
N ASP A 20 -8.31 -15.17 11.59
CA ASP A 20 -8.77 -13.97 12.31
C ASP A 20 -7.61 -13.25 13.03
N PHE A 21 -6.54 -13.99 13.37
CA PHE A 21 -5.30 -13.50 13.98
C PHE A 21 -5.51 -12.62 15.23
N GLU A 22 -6.54 -12.86 16.04
CA GLU A 22 -7.09 -11.92 17.06
C GLU A 22 -6.08 -11.29 18.04
N GLU A 23 -4.93 -11.92 18.28
CA GLU A 23 -3.87 -11.46 19.19
C GLU A 23 -2.64 -10.86 18.49
N ALA A 24 -2.54 -11.00 17.16
CA ALA A 24 -1.36 -10.57 16.41
C ALA A 24 -1.11 -9.06 16.45
N ARG A 25 0.16 -8.66 16.62
CA ARG A 25 0.60 -7.25 16.46
C ARG A 25 0.83 -6.96 14.98
N THR A 26 0.15 -5.96 14.43
CA THR A 26 0.13 -5.68 12.99
C THR A 26 0.95 -4.45 12.59
N ASN A 27 1.28 -3.57 13.54
CA ASN A 27 1.91 -2.28 13.31
C ASN A 27 3.32 -2.22 13.91
N THR A 28 4.19 -3.15 13.49
CA THR A 28 5.57 -3.31 13.97
C THR A 28 6.57 -3.15 12.82
N GLY A 29 7.83 -2.82 13.15
CA GLY A 29 8.91 -2.69 12.16
C GLY A 29 8.54 -1.73 11.01
N PRO A 30 8.85 -2.07 9.74
CA PRO A 30 8.51 -1.24 8.58
C PRO A 30 7.03 -0.95 8.40
N HIS A 31 6.13 -1.78 8.91
CA HIS A 31 4.68 -1.59 8.71
C HIS A 31 4.12 -0.33 9.39
N ARG A 32 4.85 0.22 10.37
CA ARG A 32 4.46 1.39 11.19
C ARG A 32 4.94 2.74 10.68
N ILE A 33 5.80 2.79 9.66
CA ILE A 33 6.46 4.04 9.26
C ILE A 33 5.51 5.07 8.66
N HIS A 34 4.35 4.64 8.14
CA HIS A 34 3.41 5.53 7.47
C HIS A 34 1.94 5.10 7.66
N PRO A 35 1.02 6.05 7.98
CA PRO A 35 -0.41 5.79 7.99
C PRO A 35 -0.96 5.73 6.55
N TYR A 36 -0.99 4.51 6.01
CA TYR A 36 -1.64 4.20 4.73
C TYR A 36 -2.88 3.33 5.01
N PRO A 37 -4.11 3.86 4.89
CA PRO A 37 -5.33 3.11 5.18
C PRO A 37 -5.61 1.97 4.18
N ALA A 38 -6.62 1.14 4.48
CA ALA A 38 -7.10 0.06 3.62
C ALA A 38 -6.03 -0.96 3.17
N ARG A 39 -5.12 -1.32 4.08
CA ARG A 39 -4.15 -2.42 3.93
C ARG A 39 -4.65 -3.67 4.65
N PHE A 40 -4.36 -4.85 4.12
CA PHE A 40 -4.43 -6.07 4.93
C PHE A 40 -3.28 -6.13 5.95
N ILE A 41 -3.49 -6.94 6.98
CA ILE A 41 -2.51 -7.15 8.06
C ILE A 41 -1.33 -8.00 7.57
N PRO A 42 -0.10 -7.81 8.09
CA PRO A 42 1.09 -8.53 7.62
C PRO A 42 1.02 -10.06 7.76
N GLN A 43 0.21 -10.55 8.70
CA GLN A 43 0.04 -11.99 8.92
C GLN A 43 -0.57 -12.70 7.71
N ILE A 44 -1.40 -12.02 6.91
CA ILE A 44 -2.01 -12.64 5.73
C ILE A 44 -0.95 -13.00 4.67
N PRO A 45 -0.19 -12.04 4.10
CA PRO A 45 0.82 -12.38 3.10
C PRO A 45 1.91 -13.30 3.67
N ARG A 46 2.29 -13.15 4.95
CA ARG A 46 3.21 -14.09 5.61
C ARG A 46 2.72 -15.53 5.54
N SER A 47 1.51 -15.79 6.02
CA SER A 47 0.93 -17.13 6.00
C SER A 47 0.73 -17.66 4.59
N LEU A 48 0.39 -16.81 3.62
CA LEU A 48 0.26 -17.23 2.22
C LEU A 48 1.60 -17.60 1.59
N ILE A 49 2.68 -16.87 1.91
CA ILE A 49 4.05 -17.21 1.51
C ILE A 49 4.44 -18.58 2.08
N GLU A 50 4.20 -18.80 3.37
CA GLU A 50 4.53 -20.06 4.06
C GLU A 50 3.72 -21.26 3.50
N LEU A 51 2.43 -21.09 3.20
CA LEU A 51 1.56 -22.17 2.72
C LEU A 51 1.79 -22.57 1.26
N PHE A 52 2.04 -21.58 0.39
CA PHE A 52 2.07 -21.81 -1.05
C PHE A 52 3.47 -21.82 -1.63
N HIS A 53 4.41 -21.09 -1.03
CA HIS A 53 5.81 -20.89 -1.42
C HIS A 53 5.99 -20.55 -2.92
N PRO A 54 6.62 -19.42 -3.29
CA PRO A 54 6.78 -19.09 -4.71
C PRO A 54 7.64 -20.13 -5.45
N GLY A 55 8.60 -20.74 -4.75
CA GLY A 55 9.65 -21.60 -5.31
C GLY A 55 11.00 -20.89 -5.28
N ASP A 56 12.08 -21.66 -5.22
CA ASP A 56 13.43 -21.17 -4.86
C ASP A 56 13.98 -20.10 -5.82
N ASP A 57 13.57 -20.14 -7.09
CA ASP A 57 14.03 -19.23 -8.14
C ASP A 57 12.92 -18.33 -8.68
N SER A 58 11.99 -17.88 -7.85
CA SER A 58 10.87 -17.02 -8.30
C SER A 58 10.45 -15.97 -7.30
N ALA A 59 9.77 -14.96 -7.82
CA ALA A 59 9.28 -13.84 -7.04
C ALA A 59 7.84 -14.01 -6.55
N VAL A 60 7.53 -13.28 -5.47
CA VAL A 60 6.16 -12.92 -5.10
C VAL A 60 5.76 -11.65 -5.87
N LEU A 61 4.60 -11.65 -6.50
CA LEU A 61 4.05 -10.46 -7.16
C LEU A 61 2.84 -9.92 -6.40
N ASP A 62 2.80 -8.60 -6.21
CA ASP A 62 1.60 -7.88 -5.79
C ASP A 62 1.24 -6.82 -6.85
N PRO A 63 0.23 -7.06 -7.71
CA PRO A 63 -0.18 -6.13 -8.78
C PRO A 63 -0.89 -4.86 -8.29
N PHE A 64 -1.14 -4.75 -6.98
CA PHE A 64 -1.76 -3.59 -6.32
C PHE A 64 -1.08 -3.35 -4.98
N CYS A 65 0.25 -3.19 -4.99
CA CYS A 65 1.07 -3.38 -3.80
C CYS A 65 0.80 -2.35 -2.70
N GLY A 66 0.19 -1.21 -3.02
CA GLY A 66 -0.03 -0.10 -2.11
C GLY A 66 1.27 0.26 -1.41
N SER A 67 1.21 0.44 -0.09
CA SER A 67 2.41 0.72 0.71
C SER A 67 3.33 -0.49 0.98
N GLY A 68 3.14 -1.61 0.29
CA GLY A 68 4.12 -2.69 0.18
C GLY A 68 4.08 -3.76 1.27
N THR A 69 2.91 -4.05 1.87
CA THR A 69 2.81 -5.06 2.94
C THR A 69 3.32 -6.44 2.45
N THR A 70 2.90 -6.89 1.27
CA THR A 70 3.37 -8.14 0.65
C THR A 70 4.88 -8.13 0.43
N LEU A 71 5.41 -7.01 -0.08
CA LEU A 71 6.83 -6.89 -0.44
C LEU A 71 7.72 -6.98 0.80
N VAL A 72 7.32 -6.33 1.90
CA VAL A 72 8.02 -6.40 3.19
C VAL A 72 8.01 -7.83 3.74
N GLU A 73 6.87 -8.52 3.68
CA GLU A 73 6.79 -9.90 4.17
C GLU A 73 7.58 -10.87 3.29
N ALA A 74 7.63 -10.68 1.97
CA ALA A 74 8.54 -11.41 1.10
C ALA A 74 10.01 -11.15 1.45
N SER A 75 10.39 -9.90 1.70
CA SER A 75 11.75 -9.56 2.17
C SER A 75 12.11 -10.23 3.49
N PHE A 76 11.19 -10.33 4.45
CA PHE A 76 11.41 -11.08 5.71
C PHE A 76 11.70 -12.57 5.48
N HIS A 77 11.25 -13.14 4.36
CA HIS A 77 11.53 -14.53 3.99
C HIS A 77 12.76 -14.68 3.07
N GLY A 78 13.46 -13.58 2.76
CA GLY A 78 14.54 -13.62 1.77
C GLY A 78 14.06 -13.93 0.35
N ILE A 79 12.78 -13.67 0.05
CA ILE A 79 12.15 -13.98 -1.23
C ILE A 79 12.10 -12.72 -2.11
N PRO A 80 12.53 -12.80 -3.39
CA PRO A 80 12.38 -11.68 -4.33
C PRO A 80 10.92 -11.25 -4.50
N ALA A 81 10.67 -9.97 -4.70
CA ALA A 81 9.31 -9.47 -4.85
C ALA A 81 9.17 -8.41 -5.93
N VAL A 82 8.02 -8.40 -6.60
CA VAL A 82 7.62 -7.37 -7.54
C VAL A 82 6.35 -6.69 -7.02
N GLY A 83 6.34 -5.37 -6.96
CA GLY A 83 5.18 -4.57 -6.59
C GLY A 83 4.79 -3.62 -7.71
N ILE A 84 3.51 -3.62 -8.08
CA ILE A 84 2.95 -2.70 -9.06
C ILE A 84 1.94 -1.81 -8.34
N ASP A 85 2.02 -0.50 -8.57
CA ASP A 85 1.00 0.43 -8.11
C ASP A 85 0.96 1.70 -8.96
N LEU A 86 -0.25 2.24 -9.14
CA LEU A 86 -0.49 3.52 -9.80
C LEU A 86 -0.04 4.70 -8.92
N HIS A 87 -0.10 4.55 -7.60
CA HIS A 87 0.03 5.67 -6.69
C HIS A 87 1.53 5.95 -6.37
N PRO A 88 2.09 7.12 -6.73
CA PRO A 88 3.52 7.40 -6.57
C PRO A 88 3.96 7.42 -5.10
N LEU A 89 3.11 7.92 -4.19
CA LEU A 89 3.37 7.83 -2.75
C LEU A 89 3.42 6.39 -2.24
N ALA A 90 2.56 5.49 -2.73
CA ALA A 90 2.58 4.08 -2.37
C ALA A 90 3.91 3.43 -2.78
N ILE A 91 4.36 3.68 -4.01
CA ILE A 91 5.66 3.23 -4.52
C ILE A 91 6.82 3.77 -3.66
N LEU A 92 6.80 5.06 -3.32
CA LEU A 92 7.82 5.66 -2.46
C LEU A 92 7.86 5.01 -1.07
N ILE A 93 6.70 4.79 -0.44
CA ILE A 93 6.62 4.13 0.87
C ILE A 93 7.13 2.69 0.79
N SER A 94 6.69 1.95 -0.24
CA SER A 94 7.14 0.57 -0.49
C SER A 94 8.65 0.48 -0.63
N ARG A 95 9.25 1.38 -1.42
CA ARG A 95 10.71 1.46 -1.60
C ARG A 95 11.43 1.67 -0.28
N VAL A 96 10.98 2.61 0.55
CA VAL A 96 11.62 2.88 1.84
C VAL A 96 11.48 1.69 2.79
N LYS A 97 10.33 1.00 2.82
CA LYS A 97 10.14 -0.17 3.70
C LYS A 97 11.00 -1.36 3.32
N THR A 98 11.40 -1.49 2.06
CA THR A 98 12.16 -2.64 1.55
C THR A 98 13.62 -2.33 1.26
N THR A 99 14.06 -1.07 1.44
CA THR A 99 15.45 -0.66 1.18
C THR A 99 16.15 -0.28 2.49
N PRO A 100 17.21 -1.00 2.88
CA PRO A 100 17.92 -0.70 4.11
C PRO A 100 18.81 0.54 4.00
N LEU A 101 18.67 1.46 4.95
CA LEU A 101 19.53 2.64 5.06
C LEU A 101 20.93 2.25 5.53
N LYS A 102 21.93 2.64 4.73
CA LYS A 102 23.36 2.44 5.04
C LYS A 102 23.91 3.47 6.02
N ARG A 103 23.23 4.61 6.17
CA ARG A 103 23.65 5.76 6.96
C ARG A 103 22.50 6.16 7.88
N SER A 104 22.82 6.79 9.01
CA SER A 104 21.76 7.21 9.92
C SER A 104 20.94 8.34 9.34
N ILE A 105 19.62 8.16 9.32
CA ILE A 105 18.67 9.20 8.87
C ILE A 105 18.62 10.38 9.83
N ARG A 106 18.87 10.14 11.12
CA ARG A 106 18.77 11.17 12.18
C ARG A 106 19.73 12.32 11.93
N SER A 107 21.01 12.04 11.69
CA SER A 107 22.03 13.08 11.47
C SER A 107 21.73 13.90 10.21
N ALA A 108 21.24 13.26 9.14
CA ALA A 108 20.82 13.96 7.94
C ALA A 108 19.61 14.86 8.20
N ALA A 109 18.61 14.37 8.93
CA ALA A 109 17.42 15.12 9.30
C ALA A 109 17.71 16.33 10.20
N GLU A 110 18.61 16.21 11.17
CA GLU A 110 19.06 17.33 12.02
C GLU A 110 19.64 18.47 11.17
N SER A 111 20.47 18.13 10.18
CA SER A 111 21.02 19.10 9.23
C SER A 111 19.94 19.76 8.38
N VAL A 112 18.97 18.96 7.89
CA VAL A 112 17.80 19.44 7.13
C VAL A 112 16.95 20.39 7.97
N VAL A 113 16.61 20.05 9.21
CA VAL A 113 15.81 20.89 10.12
C VAL A 113 16.51 22.21 10.38
N ARG A 114 17.81 22.20 10.70
CA ARG A 114 18.59 23.42 10.91
C ARG A 114 18.58 24.34 9.69
N LYS A 115 18.81 23.77 8.49
CA LYS A 115 18.77 24.55 7.24
C LYS A 115 17.38 25.07 6.92
N ALA A 116 16.34 24.28 7.18
CA ALA A 116 14.95 24.69 6.97
C ALA A 116 14.56 25.86 7.89
N ARG A 117 14.99 25.84 9.16
CA ARG A 117 14.80 26.97 10.09
C ARG A 117 15.49 28.25 9.60
N ASN A 118 16.73 28.14 9.12
CA ASN A 118 17.45 29.29 8.56
C ASN A 118 16.76 29.83 7.30
N ARG A 119 16.24 28.95 6.44
CA ARG A 119 15.46 29.33 5.25
C ARG A 119 14.21 30.14 5.60
N ILE A 120 13.50 29.74 6.66
CA ILE A 120 12.34 30.48 7.17
C ILE A 120 12.77 31.86 7.69
N ALA A 121 13.84 31.92 8.49
CA ALA A 121 14.35 33.19 9.03
C ALA A 121 14.78 34.17 7.93
N ASP A 122 15.38 33.65 6.86
CA ASP A 122 15.80 34.43 5.69
C ASP A 122 14.64 34.77 4.73
N GLY A 123 13.43 34.25 4.94
CA GLY A 123 12.31 34.39 4.01
C GLY A 123 12.52 33.69 2.65
N LYS A 124 13.44 32.72 2.58
CA LYS A 124 13.88 32.08 1.32
C LYS A 124 13.14 30.78 1.00
N TYR A 125 11.84 30.70 1.18
CA TYR A 125 11.06 29.49 0.89
C TYR A 125 10.12 29.67 -0.30
N THR A 126 9.76 28.57 -0.95
CA THR A 126 8.79 28.55 -2.04
C THR A 126 7.70 27.56 -1.70
N ILE A 127 6.48 28.05 -1.56
CA ILE A 127 5.30 27.23 -1.29
C ILE A 127 4.77 26.73 -2.65
N PRO A 128 4.59 25.42 -2.85
CA PRO A 128 4.04 24.89 -4.09
C PRO A 128 2.57 25.31 -4.27
N GLU A 129 2.09 25.28 -5.52
CA GLU A 129 0.69 25.52 -5.81
C GLU A 129 -0.17 24.35 -5.31
N ILE A 130 -0.96 24.59 -4.26
CA ILE A 130 -1.84 23.58 -3.65
C ILE A 130 -3.29 24.11 -3.60
N PRO A 131 -4.27 23.37 -4.16
CA PRO A 131 -5.66 23.79 -4.13
C PRO A 131 -6.22 23.98 -2.73
N ARG A 132 -6.77 25.17 -2.47
CA ARG A 132 -7.33 25.60 -1.18
C ARG A 132 -6.32 25.50 -0.03
N LEU A 133 -5.06 25.84 -0.28
CA LEU A 133 -3.97 25.73 0.70
C LEU A 133 -4.32 26.33 2.07
N ASP A 134 -4.79 27.58 2.10
CA ASP A 134 -5.10 28.29 3.36
C ASP A 134 -6.27 27.70 4.15
N HIS A 135 -7.15 26.96 3.48
CA HIS A 135 -8.22 26.23 4.15
C HIS A 135 -7.69 24.99 4.89
N TRP A 136 -6.67 24.32 4.32
CA TRP A 136 -6.15 23.04 4.85
C TRP A 136 -4.90 23.18 5.70
N PHE A 137 -4.12 24.24 5.53
CA PHE A 137 -2.83 24.42 6.20
C PHE A 137 -2.70 25.84 6.72
N GLN A 138 -2.34 25.97 7.99
CA GLN A 138 -2.04 27.27 8.62
C GLN A 138 -0.71 27.81 8.09
N LYS A 139 -0.55 29.15 8.03
CA LYS A 139 0.62 29.80 7.40
C LYS A 139 1.95 29.30 7.98
N ASP A 140 2.04 29.15 9.30
CA ASP A 140 3.22 28.61 9.99
C ASP A 140 3.56 27.17 9.57
N VAL A 141 2.53 26.35 9.33
CA VAL A 141 2.71 24.98 8.81
C VAL A 141 3.20 25.02 7.37
N GLN A 142 2.62 25.89 6.53
CA GLN A 142 2.98 26.00 5.12
C GLN A 142 4.47 26.30 4.94
N VAL A 143 4.99 27.30 5.68
CA VAL A 143 6.41 27.70 5.58
C VAL A 143 7.35 26.62 6.10
N ALA A 144 6.95 25.89 7.15
CA ALA A 144 7.73 24.79 7.71
C ALA A 144 7.80 23.58 6.76
N LEU A 145 6.66 23.16 6.20
CA LEU A 145 6.61 22.07 5.23
C LEU A 145 7.40 22.41 3.96
N ALA A 146 7.16 23.58 3.37
CA ALA A 146 7.89 24.04 2.18
C ALA A 146 9.41 24.03 2.41
N SER A 147 9.86 24.58 3.54
CA SER A 147 11.28 24.65 3.85
C SER A 147 11.91 23.27 4.09
N LEU A 148 11.21 22.36 4.77
CA LEU A 148 11.67 20.98 4.95
C LEU A 148 11.80 20.25 3.61
N ILE A 149 10.78 20.32 2.75
CA ILE A 149 10.80 19.65 1.43
C ILE A 149 11.96 20.16 0.58
N GLN A 150 12.11 21.48 0.49
CA GLN A 150 13.19 22.08 -0.28
C GLN A 150 14.59 21.68 0.24
N GLU A 151 14.77 21.49 1.55
CA GLU A 151 16.04 21.00 2.09
C GLU A 151 16.23 19.49 1.94
N ILE A 152 15.16 18.69 2.02
CA ILE A 152 15.19 17.25 1.74
C ILE A 152 15.55 16.99 0.28
N ASP A 153 15.01 17.77 -0.67
CA ASP A 153 15.32 17.65 -2.11
C ASP A 153 16.79 18.00 -2.45
N ARG A 154 17.51 18.64 -1.52
CA ARG A 154 18.95 18.93 -1.66
C ARG A 154 19.85 17.84 -1.07
N VAL A 155 19.28 16.81 -0.46
CA VAL A 155 20.05 15.69 0.09
C VAL A 155 20.51 14.80 -1.07
N SER A 156 21.82 14.64 -1.21
CA SER A 156 22.42 13.89 -2.32
C SER A 156 22.23 12.37 -2.25
N ASP A 157 22.03 11.86 -1.05
CA ASP A 157 21.76 10.44 -0.80
C ASP A 157 20.27 10.18 -0.99
N GLU A 158 19.92 9.51 -2.09
CA GLU A 158 18.53 9.30 -2.50
C GLU A 158 17.75 8.46 -1.48
N ASP A 159 18.37 7.45 -0.86
CA ASP A 159 17.72 6.60 0.13
C ASP A 159 17.37 7.41 1.38
N LEU A 160 18.30 8.26 1.85
CA LEU A 160 18.04 9.18 2.96
C LEU A 160 16.96 10.21 2.60
N ALA A 161 17.01 10.79 1.39
CA ALA A 161 16.02 11.75 0.94
C ALA A 161 14.62 11.12 0.87
N ASN A 162 14.50 9.92 0.28
CA ASN A 162 13.25 9.17 0.19
C ASN A 162 12.71 8.80 1.58
N ALA A 163 13.55 8.34 2.48
CA ALA A 163 13.13 8.03 3.85
C ALA A 163 12.65 9.28 4.61
N MET A 164 13.30 10.43 4.42
CA MET A 164 12.82 11.72 4.98
C MET A 164 11.52 12.19 4.32
N LYS A 165 11.34 11.99 3.01
CA LYS A 165 10.06 12.28 2.32
C LYS A 165 8.92 11.42 2.87
N VAL A 166 9.17 10.14 3.16
CA VAL A 166 8.17 9.25 3.80
C VAL A 166 7.88 9.70 5.23
N ALA A 167 8.92 10.02 6.02
CA ALA A 167 8.75 10.52 7.38
C ALA A 167 7.94 11.82 7.40
N LEU A 168 8.28 12.79 6.55
CA LEU A 168 7.54 14.05 6.43
C LEU A 168 6.12 13.80 5.91
N SER A 169 5.96 12.96 4.89
CA SER A 169 4.64 12.59 4.39
C SER A 169 3.78 12.11 5.55
N SER A 170 4.26 11.16 6.35
CA SER A 170 3.51 10.50 7.44
C SER A 170 2.78 11.48 8.36
N ILE A 171 3.30 12.69 8.55
CA ILE A 171 2.74 13.69 9.48
C ILE A 171 1.78 14.69 8.83
N ILE A 172 1.73 14.80 7.49
CA ILE A 172 1.03 15.88 6.76
C ILE A 172 -0.42 16.03 7.20
N VAL A 173 -1.17 14.94 7.31
CA VAL A 173 -2.59 15.00 7.72
C VAL A 173 -2.72 15.52 9.16
N ARG A 174 -1.87 15.04 10.07
CA ARG A 174 -1.88 15.46 11.48
C ARG A 174 -1.56 16.94 11.66
N VAL A 175 -0.64 17.48 10.85
CA VAL A 175 -0.28 18.91 10.86
C VAL A 175 -1.11 19.74 9.88
N SER A 176 -2.22 19.20 9.36
CA SER A 176 -3.20 19.93 8.55
C SER A 176 -4.50 20.11 9.33
N ASN A 177 -5.40 20.94 8.82
CA ASN A 177 -6.77 21.05 9.33
C ASN A 177 -7.62 19.81 9.02
N GLN A 178 -7.13 18.79 8.30
CA GLN A 178 -7.89 17.55 8.08
C GLN A 178 -8.04 16.75 9.37
N ASP A 179 -9.27 16.32 9.68
CA ASP A 179 -9.63 15.59 10.90
C ASP A 179 -8.77 14.33 11.11
N SER A 180 -8.73 13.41 10.14
CA SER A 180 -7.92 12.20 10.21
C SER A 180 -7.56 11.64 8.83
N ASP A 181 -6.68 10.63 8.78
CA ASP A 181 -6.33 9.90 7.54
C ASP A 181 -7.53 9.18 6.89
N THR A 182 -8.65 9.07 7.61
CA THR A 182 -9.86 8.37 7.16
C THR A 182 -11.08 9.27 7.09
N ARG A 183 -10.98 10.52 7.56
CA ARG A 183 -12.06 11.50 7.49
C ARG A 183 -11.61 12.80 6.82
N TYR A 184 -12.16 13.04 5.62
CA TYR A 184 -11.91 14.24 4.84
C TYR A 184 -12.86 15.38 5.27
N ALA A 185 -12.60 15.94 6.45
CA ALA A 185 -13.30 17.11 6.99
C ALA A 185 -12.28 18.06 7.61
N ALA A 186 -12.51 19.37 7.49
CA ALA A 186 -11.67 20.37 8.14
C ALA A 186 -12.12 20.57 9.59
N VAL A 187 -11.15 20.60 10.50
CA VAL A 187 -11.30 20.91 11.92
C VAL A 187 -10.25 21.95 12.31
N GLU A 188 -10.60 22.80 13.26
CA GLU A 188 -9.65 23.75 13.82
C GLU A 188 -8.64 23.01 14.71
N LYS A 189 -7.37 23.34 14.56
CA LYS A 189 -6.27 22.77 15.35
C LYS A 189 -5.33 23.89 15.76
N ASP A 190 -4.71 23.76 16.92
CA ASP A 190 -3.63 24.66 17.33
C ASP A 190 -2.30 24.11 16.79
N LEU A 191 -1.80 24.70 15.70
CA LEU A 191 -0.62 24.22 14.97
C LEU A 191 0.38 25.34 14.77
N SER A 192 1.67 25.01 14.93
CA SER A 192 2.78 25.93 14.68
C SER A 192 3.86 25.26 13.84
N LYS A 193 4.85 26.05 13.42
CA LYS A 193 6.09 25.53 12.80
C LYS A 193 6.78 24.48 13.69
N GLU A 194 6.76 24.66 15.02
CA GLU A 194 7.36 23.71 15.96
C GLU A 194 6.62 22.38 15.98
N THR A 195 5.29 22.39 15.83
CA THR A 195 4.49 21.17 15.68
C THR A 195 4.95 20.34 14.46
N VAL A 196 5.31 21.02 13.36
CA VAL A 196 5.82 20.36 12.14
C VAL A 196 7.21 19.79 12.37
N PHE A 197 8.17 20.58 12.88
CA PHE A 197 9.54 20.12 13.10
C PHE A 197 9.62 18.95 14.08
N ASN A 198 8.97 19.07 15.25
CA ASN A 198 8.95 18.00 16.25
C ASN A 198 8.25 16.75 15.72
N GLY A 199 7.17 16.93 14.93
CA GLY A 199 6.48 15.83 14.25
C GLY A 199 7.39 15.11 13.27
N PHE A 200 8.17 15.86 12.49
CA PHE A 200 9.10 15.34 11.49
C PHE A 200 10.25 14.57 12.14
N GLU A 201 10.90 15.14 13.15
CA GLU A 201 11.99 14.48 13.88
C GLU A 201 11.53 13.17 14.53
N ARG A 202 10.32 13.16 15.12
CA ARG A 202 9.73 11.93 15.66
C ARG A 202 9.46 10.89 14.57
N ALA A 203 8.95 11.31 13.41
CA ALA A 203 8.70 10.42 12.27
C ALA A 203 10.01 9.86 11.69
N VAL A 204 11.07 10.67 11.66
CA VAL A 204 12.43 10.25 11.28
C VAL A 204 12.96 9.19 12.24
N SER A 205 12.78 9.35 13.56
CA SER A 205 13.18 8.31 14.53
C SER A 205 12.47 6.99 14.27
N ILE A 206 11.14 7.02 14.10
CA ILE A 206 10.33 5.82 13.82
C ILE A 206 10.77 5.16 12.50
N THR A 207 11.09 5.96 11.49
CA THR A 207 11.55 5.45 10.19
C THR A 207 12.93 4.82 10.32
N GLY A 208 13.90 5.49 10.96
CA GLY A 208 15.24 4.96 11.19
C GLY A 208 15.25 3.65 11.98
N GLU A 209 14.47 3.57 13.07
CA GLU A 209 14.24 2.35 13.85
C GLU A 209 13.71 1.17 13.01
N ALA A 210 13.06 1.44 11.88
CA ALA A 210 12.47 0.41 11.04
C ALA A 210 13.36 -0.02 9.86
N VAL A 211 14.20 0.89 9.34
CA VAL A 211 14.90 0.67 8.06
C VAL A 211 16.43 0.80 8.12
N GLU A 212 17.02 1.14 9.27
CA GLU A 212 18.49 1.10 9.42
C GLU A 212 19.01 -0.34 9.59
N ARG A 213 20.20 -0.60 9.03
CA ARG A 213 20.81 -1.94 8.88
C ARG A 213 21.07 -2.79 10.16
N PRO A 214 20.98 -2.32 11.41
CA PRO A 214 21.03 -3.23 12.57
C PRO A 214 19.66 -3.69 13.09
N ASN A 215 18.53 -3.31 12.49
CA ASN A 215 17.18 -3.59 13.04
C ASN A 215 16.53 -4.91 12.56
N GLY A 216 17.19 -6.04 12.81
CA GLY A 216 16.60 -7.39 12.72
C GLY A 216 16.68 -8.10 11.36
N ASP A 217 15.97 -9.24 11.26
CA ASP A 217 16.08 -10.24 10.19
C ASP A 217 15.69 -9.76 8.77
N LEU A 218 15.05 -8.60 8.64
CA LEU A 218 14.55 -8.11 7.34
C LEU A 218 15.67 -7.91 6.30
N PHE A 219 16.86 -7.56 6.75
CA PHE A 219 17.99 -7.19 5.90
C PHE A 219 19.21 -8.08 6.08
N THR A 220 19.05 -9.22 6.75
CA THR A 220 20.13 -10.21 6.92
C THR A 220 20.39 -10.98 5.63
N ALA A 221 19.35 -11.22 4.83
CA ALA A 221 19.42 -11.76 3.46
C ALA A 221 18.53 -10.90 2.54
N PRO A 222 18.96 -9.68 2.17
CA PRO A 222 18.10 -8.74 1.45
C PRO A 222 17.77 -9.29 0.05
N ALA A 223 16.52 -9.70 -0.13
CA ALA A 223 16.01 -10.10 -1.42
C ALA A 223 15.74 -8.88 -2.30
N ARG A 224 15.84 -9.07 -3.62
CA ARG A 224 15.57 -8.01 -4.59
C ARG A 224 14.09 -7.66 -4.57
N VAL A 225 13.79 -6.37 -4.40
CA VAL A 225 12.44 -5.82 -4.59
C VAL A 225 12.42 -4.92 -5.82
N HIS A 226 11.59 -5.27 -6.79
CA HIS A 226 11.36 -4.49 -8.00
C HIS A 226 10.01 -3.76 -7.91
N LEU A 227 9.99 -2.47 -8.22
CA LEU A 227 8.80 -1.63 -8.11
C LEU A 227 8.45 -1.02 -9.46
N VAL A 228 7.22 -1.22 -9.89
CA VAL A 228 6.67 -0.70 -11.15
C VAL A 228 5.62 0.35 -10.83
N HIS A 229 5.92 1.62 -11.10
CA HIS A 229 4.98 2.73 -10.97
C HIS A 229 4.19 2.88 -12.27
N ARG A 230 3.05 2.20 -12.35
CA ARG A 230 2.20 2.13 -13.55
C ARG A 230 0.77 1.76 -13.16
N ASP A 231 -0.19 2.21 -13.97
CA ASP A 231 -1.53 1.62 -13.96
C ASP A 231 -1.45 0.15 -14.39
N ILE A 232 -2.02 -0.78 -13.62
CA ILE A 232 -2.07 -2.21 -13.97
C ILE A 232 -2.70 -2.44 -15.36
N MET A 233 -3.55 -1.52 -15.81
CA MET A 233 -4.17 -1.59 -17.12
C MET A 233 -3.15 -1.49 -18.26
N ASP A 234 -2.04 -0.81 -18.02
CA ASP A 234 -1.01 -0.49 -19.02
C ASP A 234 0.30 -1.26 -18.82
N VAL A 235 0.39 -2.12 -17.79
CA VAL A 235 1.61 -2.92 -17.54
C VAL A 235 1.73 -4.04 -18.56
N GLU A 236 2.93 -4.16 -19.13
CA GLU A 236 3.32 -5.27 -19.99
C GLU A 236 4.20 -6.30 -19.24
N PRO A 237 4.23 -7.58 -19.67
CA PRO A 237 4.96 -8.64 -18.96
C PRO A 237 6.45 -8.36 -18.74
N GLU A 238 7.09 -7.66 -19.68
CA GLU A 238 8.51 -7.32 -19.63
C GLU A 238 8.83 -6.35 -18.48
N GLU A 239 7.87 -5.50 -18.07
CA GLU A 239 8.04 -4.57 -16.95
C GLU A 239 8.05 -5.30 -15.60
N VAL A 240 7.43 -6.49 -15.50
CA VAL A 240 7.49 -7.35 -14.30
C VAL A 240 8.90 -7.92 -14.13
N GLY A 241 9.53 -8.35 -15.23
CA GLY A 241 10.97 -8.67 -15.29
C GLY A 241 11.45 -9.85 -14.43
N GLU A 242 10.54 -10.59 -13.80
CA GLU A 242 10.83 -11.71 -12.91
C GLU A 242 9.85 -12.86 -13.17
N ASP A 243 10.31 -14.09 -12.96
CA ASP A 243 9.44 -15.28 -12.96
C ASP A 243 8.58 -15.29 -11.69
N VAL A 244 7.24 -15.30 -11.84
CA VAL A 244 6.33 -15.20 -10.69
C VAL A 244 5.86 -16.58 -10.24
N GLY A 245 6.19 -16.93 -8.99
CA GLY A 245 5.82 -18.20 -8.36
C GLY A 245 4.57 -18.10 -7.48
N LEU A 246 4.26 -16.90 -6.99
CA LEU A 246 3.13 -16.64 -6.11
C LEU A 246 2.64 -15.20 -6.31
N VAL A 247 1.33 -15.01 -6.40
CA VAL A 247 0.71 -13.68 -6.35
C VAL A 247 -0.04 -13.54 -5.04
N ILE A 248 0.17 -12.44 -4.32
CA ILE A 248 -0.59 -12.11 -3.11
C ILE A 248 -0.99 -10.64 -3.21
N THR A 249 -2.29 -10.36 -3.17
CA THR A 249 -2.77 -9.00 -3.39
C THR A 249 -4.15 -8.73 -2.80
N SER A 250 -4.48 -7.45 -2.67
CA SER A 250 -5.81 -6.95 -2.37
C SER A 250 -6.10 -5.79 -3.31
N PRO A 251 -6.76 -6.03 -4.47
CA PRO A 251 -7.10 -4.96 -5.39
C PRO A 251 -7.99 -3.87 -4.74
N PRO A 252 -7.99 -2.65 -5.29
CA PRO A 252 -8.91 -1.61 -4.87
C PRO A 252 -10.34 -1.96 -5.30
N TYR A 253 -11.17 -2.38 -4.34
CA TYR A 253 -12.55 -2.77 -4.62
C TYR A 253 -13.45 -1.57 -4.94
N PRO A 254 -14.52 -1.77 -5.72
CA PRO A 254 -15.50 -0.73 -6.01
C PRO A 254 -16.02 -0.07 -4.73
N ASN A 255 -15.93 1.27 -4.66
CA ASN A 255 -16.47 2.09 -3.57
C ASN A 255 -15.92 1.74 -2.17
N ALA A 256 -14.71 1.18 -2.07
CA ALA A 256 -14.11 0.81 -0.78
C ALA A 256 -13.34 1.96 -0.11
N TYR A 257 -12.48 2.66 -0.86
CA TYR A 257 -11.65 3.76 -0.37
C TYR A 257 -11.22 4.65 -1.55
N GLU A 258 -11.02 5.95 -1.33
CA GLU A 258 -10.55 6.90 -2.36
C GLU A 258 -9.09 7.29 -2.06
N TYR A 259 -8.12 6.49 -2.50
CA TYR A 259 -6.72 6.66 -2.09
C TYR A 259 -6.18 8.03 -2.54
N TRP A 260 -6.48 8.46 -3.77
CA TRP A 260 -6.11 9.77 -4.27
C TRP A 260 -6.60 10.89 -3.34
N LEU A 261 -7.85 10.83 -2.87
CA LEU A 261 -8.49 11.91 -2.12
C LEU A 261 -7.81 12.13 -0.77
N TYR A 262 -7.57 11.03 -0.05
CA TYR A 262 -6.97 11.07 1.29
C TYR A 262 -5.46 11.32 1.26
N HIS A 263 -4.80 11.06 0.13
CA HIS A 263 -3.36 11.29 -0.03
C HIS A 263 -3.00 12.50 -0.90
N LYS A 264 -3.97 13.22 -1.50
CA LYS A 264 -3.67 14.34 -2.41
C LYS A 264 -2.78 15.43 -1.81
N TYR A 265 -2.97 15.79 -0.54
CA TYR A 265 -2.11 16.81 0.06
C TYR A 265 -0.71 16.29 0.34
N ARG A 266 -0.56 14.99 0.61
CA ARG A 266 0.76 14.35 0.70
C ARG A 266 1.46 14.38 -0.67
N MET A 267 0.71 14.11 -1.74
CA MET A 267 1.21 14.18 -3.12
C MET A 267 1.61 15.60 -3.54
N TYR A 268 0.73 16.59 -3.36
CA TYR A 268 1.01 17.98 -3.69
C TYR A 268 2.27 18.50 -2.99
N TRP A 269 2.40 18.26 -1.69
CA TRP A 269 3.58 18.67 -0.93
C TRP A 269 4.86 17.99 -1.43
N LEU A 270 4.80 16.73 -1.88
CA LEU A 270 5.96 16.02 -2.42
C LEU A 270 6.19 16.24 -3.92
N GLY A 271 5.47 17.18 -4.56
CA GLY A 271 5.61 17.46 -5.99
C GLY A 271 5.08 16.36 -6.91
N MET A 272 4.19 15.50 -6.42
CA MET A 272 3.50 14.47 -7.20
C MET A 272 2.17 15.00 -7.75
N ASP A 273 1.65 14.40 -8.83
CA ASP A 273 0.37 14.79 -9.44
C ASP A 273 -0.79 13.91 -8.91
N PRO A 274 -1.62 14.42 -7.97
CA PRO A 274 -2.77 13.68 -7.47
C PRO A 274 -3.94 13.62 -8.46
N ILE A 275 -3.96 14.47 -9.48
CA ILE A 275 -5.04 14.50 -10.49
C ILE A 275 -4.85 13.34 -11.47
N ALA A 276 -3.62 13.09 -11.91
CA ALA A 276 -3.30 11.90 -12.70
C ALA A 276 -3.72 10.60 -11.99
N VAL A 277 -3.44 10.50 -10.67
CA VAL A 277 -3.87 9.32 -9.88
C VAL A 277 -5.40 9.23 -9.80
N ARG A 278 -6.09 10.34 -9.53
CA ARG A 278 -7.57 10.38 -9.47
C ARG A 278 -8.19 9.82 -10.74
N ASP A 279 -7.67 10.23 -11.90
CA ASP A 279 -8.30 9.94 -13.19
C ASP A 279 -8.13 8.46 -13.61
N SER A 280 -7.07 7.80 -13.12
CA SER A 280 -6.78 6.38 -13.39
C SER A 280 -7.15 5.43 -12.24
N GLU A 281 -7.48 5.93 -11.04
CA GLU A 281 -7.72 5.08 -9.87
C GLU A 281 -8.90 4.11 -10.07
N ILE A 282 -8.60 2.81 -9.96
CA ILE A 282 -9.60 1.74 -9.96
C ILE A 282 -10.39 1.79 -8.64
N GLY A 283 -11.72 1.58 -8.72
CA GLY A 283 -12.55 1.45 -7.53
C GLY A 283 -12.96 2.77 -6.85
N ALA A 284 -12.43 3.91 -7.28
CA ALA A 284 -12.72 5.23 -6.69
C ALA A 284 -14.22 5.57 -6.75
N ARG A 285 -14.80 5.99 -5.62
CA ARG A 285 -16.23 6.31 -5.49
C ARG A 285 -16.77 7.25 -6.60
N PRO A 286 -16.12 8.37 -6.96
CA PRO A 286 -16.65 9.28 -7.97
C PRO A 286 -16.89 8.63 -9.33
N HIS A 287 -16.15 7.55 -9.65
CA HIS A 287 -16.33 6.81 -10.89
C HIS A 287 -17.68 6.09 -10.96
N TYR A 288 -18.25 5.69 -9.82
CA TYR A 288 -19.53 4.97 -9.74
C TYR A 288 -20.75 5.88 -9.57
N PHE A 289 -20.59 7.19 -9.34
CA PHE A 289 -21.72 8.08 -9.05
C PHE A 289 -21.90 9.22 -10.08
N LYS A 290 -21.08 9.27 -11.14
CA LYS A 290 -21.20 10.24 -12.25
C LYS A 290 -22.25 9.82 -13.29
N LYS A 291 -22.66 10.75 -14.17
CA LYS A 291 -23.71 10.52 -15.19
C LYS A 291 -23.44 9.31 -16.11
N ASN A 292 -22.16 9.04 -16.42
CA ASN A 292 -21.67 7.83 -17.10
C ASN A 292 -20.79 7.02 -16.13
N HIS A 293 -21.43 6.43 -15.12
CA HIS A 293 -20.73 5.75 -14.05
C HIS A 293 -20.17 4.39 -14.47
N GLN A 294 -19.08 3.99 -13.83
CA GLN A 294 -18.60 2.61 -13.85
C GLN A 294 -19.61 1.69 -13.14
N THR A 295 -19.58 0.42 -13.51
CA THR A 295 -20.43 -0.65 -12.99
C THR A 295 -19.56 -1.81 -12.47
N GLU A 296 -20.16 -2.86 -11.91
CA GLU A 296 -19.41 -4.08 -11.58
C GLU A 296 -18.70 -4.69 -12.81
N HIS A 297 -19.22 -4.50 -14.02
CA HIS A 297 -18.60 -5.00 -15.25
C HIS A 297 -17.29 -4.28 -15.59
N ASP A 298 -17.16 -3.00 -15.21
CA ASP A 298 -15.91 -2.27 -15.38
C ASP A 298 -14.82 -2.83 -14.46
N PHE A 299 -15.19 -3.14 -13.21
CA PHE A 299 -14.28 -3.80 -12.28
C PHE A 299 -13.90 -5.21 -12.76
N GLU A 300 -14.86 -6.00 -13.24
CA GLU A 300 -14.60 -7.33 -13.82
C GLU A 300 -13.62 -7.24 -15.00
N ARG A 301 -13.77 -6.26 -15.88
CA ARG A 301 -12.85 -6.01 -17.00
C ARG A 301 -11.45 -5.60 -16.53
N GLN A 302 -11.35 -4.72 -15.53
CA GLN A 302 -10.08 -4.31 -14.94
C GLN A 302 -9.35 -5.49 -14.29
N MET A 303 -10.06 -6.31 -13.52
CA MET A 303 -9.51 -7.55 -12.96
C MET A 303 -9.15 -8.55 -14.06
N GLY A 304 -9.91 -8.60 -15.16
CA GLY A 304 -9.56 -9.38 -16.35
C GLY A 304 -8.21 -8.98 -16.94
N ARG A 305 -7.92 -7.68 -17.06
CA ARG A 305 -6.60 -7.19 -17.49
C ARG A 305 -5.49 -7.57 -16.52
N CYS A 306 -5.74 -7.53 -15.20
CA CYS A 306 -4.82 -8.07 -14.22
C CYS A 306 -4.56 -9.58 -14.47
N PHE A 307 -5.59 -10.40 -14.60
CA PHE A 307 -5.42 -11.84 -14.88
C PHE A 307 -4.76 -12.14 -16.23
N TRP A 308 -4.96 -11.29 -17.24
CA TRP A 308 -4.24 -11.35 -18.52
C TRP A 308 -2.72 -11.21 -18.32
N LEU A 309 -2.29 -10.31 -17.43
CA LEU A 309 -0.88 -10.11 -17.10
C LEU A 309 -0.38 -11.30 -16.29
N LEU A 310 -1.12 -11.69 -15.25
CA LEU A 310 -0.78 -12.83 -14.39
C LEU A 310 -0.57 -14.11 -15.20
N ARG A 311 -1.42 -14.40 -16.19
CA ARG A 311 -1.28 -15.56 -17.08
C ARG A 311 0.09 -15.62 -17.76
N ARG A 312 0.67 -14.46 -18.11
CA ARG A 312 1.91 -14.35 -18.88
C ARG A 312 3.15 -14.45 -17.99
N VAL A 313 3.08 -13.94 -16.77
CA VAL A 313 4.24 -13.86 -15.85
C VAL A 313 4.27 -15.00 -14.83
N MET A 314 3.13 -15.62 -14.51
CA MET A 314 3.07 -16.70 -13.52
C MET A 314 3.54 -18.04 -14.07
N ARG A 315 4.32 -18.76 -13.27
CA ARG A 315 4.74 -20.15 -13.53
C ARG A 315 3.54 -21.10 -13.58
N LYS A 316 3.69 -22.21 -14.31
CA LYS A 316 2.68 -23.29 -14.29
C LYS A 316 2.63 -23.89 -12.88
N GLY A 317 1.43 -24.03 -12.32
CA GLY A 317 1.23 -24.53 -10.95
C GLY A 317 1.40 -23.46 -9.86
N ALA A 318 1.74 -22.22 -10.22
CA ALA A 318 1.73 -21.10 -9.28
C ALA A 318 0.30 -20.74 -8.83
N HIS A 319 0.22 -20.15 -7.65
CA HIS A 319 -1.05 -19.72 -7.05
C HIS A 319 -1.17 -18.20 -7.07
N ALA A 320 -2.40 -17.72 -7.24
CA ALA A 320 -2.75 -16.31 -7.08
C ALA A 320 -3.79 -16.13 -5.98
N CYS A 321 -3.38 -15.46 -4.91
CA CYS A 321 -4.14 -15.26 -3.69
C CYS A 321 -4.66 -13.81 -3.63
N PHE A 322 -5.99 -13.66 -3.63
CA PHE A 322 -6.68 -12.37 -3.57
C PHE A 322 -7.41 -12.23 -2.24
N VAL A 323 -7.21 -11.12 -1.54
CA VAL A 323 -7.86 -10.82 -0.26
C VAL A 323 -8.96 -9.78 -0.46
N VAL A 324 -10.21 -10.22 -0.59
CA VAL A 324 -11.35 -9.38 -1.01
C VAL A 324 -12.35 -9.07 0.10
N GLY A 325 -12.70 -7.80 0.25
CA GLY A 325 -13.84 -7.37 1.06
C GLY A 325 -15.16 -7.41 0.26
N ARG A 326 -16.28 -7.19 0.96
CA ARG A 326 -17.58 -6.90 0.31
C ARG A 326 -17.67 -5.42 -0.05
N SER A 327 -18.28 -5.10 -1.19
CA SER A 327 -18.53 -3.73 -1.64
C SER A 327 -20.02 -3.43 -1.70
N ILE A 328 -20.39 -2.15 -1.59
CA ILE A 328 -21.77 -1.69 -1.80
C ILE A 328 -21.77 -0.62 -2.90
N ILE A 329 -22.52 -0.84 -3.98
CA ILE A 329 -22.73 0.14 -5.06
C ILE A 329 -24.22 0.44 -5.13
N HIS A 330 -24.62 1.71 -5.05
CA HIS A 330 -26.02 2.15 -5.08
C HIS A 330 -26.96 1.35 -4.13
N GLY A 331 -26.47 0.99 -2.94
CA GLY A 331 -27.24 0.23 -1.94
C GLY A 331 -27.34 -1.27 -2.22
N ARG A 332 -26.74 -1.76 -3.31
CA ARG A 332 -26.64 -3.20 -3.62
C ARG A 332 -25.28 -3.73 -3.18
N GLU A 333 -25.31 -4.89 -2.52
CA GLU A 333 -24.10 -5.62 -2.18
C GLU A 333 -23.50 -6.24 -3.44
N ILE A 334 -22.19 -6.05 -3.62
CA ILE A 334 -21.42 -6.56 -4.73
C ILE A 334 -20.55 -7.71 -4.23
N ASP A 335 -20.74 -8.87 -4.84
CA ASP A 335 -19.91 -10.05 -4.60
C ASP A 335 -18.61 -9.95 -5.42
N ASN A 336 -17.60 -9.32 -4.80
CA ASN A 336 -16.29 -9.14 -5.39
C ASN A 336 -15.57 -10.49 -5.65
N GLU A 337 -15.86 -11.52 -4.87
CA GLU A 337 -15.29 -12.86 -5.07
C GLU A 337 -15.84 -13.49 -6.35
N ALA A 338 -17.16 -13.42 -6.57
CA ALA A 338 -17.79 -13.89 -7.81
C ALA A 338 -17.31 -13.12 -9.06
N LEU A 339 -17.09 -11.81 -8.94
CA LEU A 339 -16.52 -10.99 -10.02
C LEU A 339 -15.09 -11.43 -10.37
N LEU A 340 -14.24 -11.63 -9.35
CA LEU A 340 -12.88 -12.14 -9.57
C LEU A 340 -12.89 -13.53 -10.19
N GLU A 341 -13.78 -14.43 -9.78
CA GLU A 341 -13.85 -15.78 -10.32
C GLU A 341 -14.18 -15.80 -11.82
N ARG A 342 -15.09 -14.92 -12.27
CA ARG A 342 -15.39 -14.77 -13.70
C ARG A 342 -14.23 -14.16 -14.48
N ALA A 343 -13.60 -13.11 -13.94
CA ALA A 343 -12.41 -12.50 -14.53
C ALA A 343 -11.23 -13.50 -14.64
N ALA A 344 -11.02 -14.31 -13.61
CA ALA A 344 -10.00 -15.35 -13.57
C ALA A 344 -10.29 -16.45 -14.60
N SER A 345 -11.53 -16.96 -14.62
CA SER A 345 -11.95 -18.07 -15.50
C SER A 345 -11.82 -17.73 -16.98
N SER A 346 -12.17 -16.50 -17.38
CA SER A 346 -12.00 -16.02 -18.76
C SER A 346 -10.53 -15.92 -19.20
N HIS A 347 -9.58 -15.96 -18.26
CA HIS A 347 -8.14 -15.92 -18.51
C HIS A 347 -7.43 -17.25 -18.17
N GLY A 348 -8.19 -18.34 -18.01
CA GLY A 348 -7.67 -19.70 -17.84
C GLY A 348 -7.19 -20.04 -16.44
N PHE A 349 -7.57 -19.25 -15.43
CA PHE A 349 -7.42 -19.58 -14.03
C PHE A 349 -8.63 -20.37 -13.53
N LYS A 350 -8.43 -21.18 -12.50
CA LYS A 350 -9.51 -21.86 -11.76
C LYS A 350 -9.40 -21.50 -10.30
N LYS A 351 -10.53 -21.23 -9.65
CA LYS A 351 -10.59 -21.20 -8.19
C LYS A 351 -10.26 -22.59 -7.64
N VAL A 352 -9.28 -22.63 -6.74
CA VAL A 352 -8.79 -23.83 -6.04
C VAL A 352 -8.83 -23.64 -4.53
N GLY A 353 -9.52 -22.63 -4.03
CA GLY A 353 -9.81 -22.52 -2.62
C GLY A 353 -10.31 -21.14 -2.23
N SER A 354 -11.02 -21.09 -1.11
CA SER A 354 -11.45 -19.85 -0.50
C SER A 354 -11.71 -20.04 0.97
N ILE A 355 -11.39 -19.03 1.78
CA ILE A 355 -11.76 -18.97 3.20
C ILE A 355 -12.25 -17.56 3.54
N GLN A 356 -13.23 -17.48 4.44
CA GLN A 356 -13.77 -16.22 4.94
C GLN A 356 -13.25 -15.99 6.36
N ARG A 357 -12.79 -14.77 6.64
CA ARG A 357 -12.28 -14.37 7.95
C ARG A 357 -13.03 -13.17 8.50
N ASN A 358 -12.99 -12.99 9.82
CA ASN A 358 -13.54 -11.83 10.49
C ASN A 358 -12.48 -10.75 10.70
N ILE A 359 -12.86 -9.50 10.48
CA ILE A 359 -12.01 -8.34 10.75
C ILE A 359 -12.40 -7.76 12.11
N ALA A 360 -11.55 -7.96 13.12
CA ALA A 360 -11.77 -7.41 14.46
C ALA A 360 -11.93 -5.88 14.40
N ARG A 361 -12.96 -5.33 15.07
CA ARG A 361 -13.31 -3.89 15.05
C ARG A 361 -12.13 -2.95 15.38
N LYS A 362 -11.21 -3.34 16.28
CA LYS A 362 -10.03 -2.56 16.69
C LYS A 362 -8.91 -2.51 15.62
N ARG A 363 -9.01 -3.32 14.57
CA ARG A 363 -7.97 -3.50 13.54
C ARG A 363 -8.36 -2.95 12.18
N LYS A 364 -9.55 -2.33 12.10
CA LYS A 364 -10.00 -1.67 10.89
C LYS A 364 -9.12 -0.44 10.65
N SER A 365 -8.42 -0.44 9.53
CA SER A 365 -7.76 0.76 9.01
C SER A 365 -8.77 1.80 8.52
N PHE A 366 -10.05 1.42 8.34
CA PHE A 366 -11.12 2.28 7.86
C PHE A 366 -12.47 1.93 8.51
N ASN A 367 -13.16 2.94 9.05
CA ASN A 367 -14.55 2.85 9.53
C ASN A 367 -15.41 3.82 8.69
N LEU A 368 -15.98 3.34 7.59
CA LEU A 368 -17.06 4.10 6.94
C LEU A 368 -18.30 4.04 7.84
N SER A 369 -19.00 5.16 7.96
CA SER A 369 -20.38 5.21 8.47
C SER A 369 -21.37 4.46 7.57
N HIS A 370 -20.95 4.08 6.36
CA HIS A 370 -21.77 3.44 5.31
C HIS A 370 -21.21 2.06 4.94
N GLY A 371 -21.28 1.11 5.88
CA GLY A 371 -20.96 -0.30 5.63
C GLY A 371 -19.99 -0.87 6.66
N THR A 372 -20.51 -1.64 7.61
CA THR A 372 -19.68 -2.48 8.49
C THR A 372 -19.17 -3.69 7.71
N ILE A 373 -18.11 -3.52 6.91
CA ILE A 373 -17.37 -4.66 6.36
C ILE A 373 -16.66 -5.31 7.56
N ASN A 374 -17.23 -6.40 8.06
CA ASN A 374 -16.69 -7.18 9.18
C ASN A 374 -16.05 -8.48 8.71
N ARG A 375 -16.10 -8.75 7.40
CA ARG A 375 -15.61 -9.99 6.78
C ARG A 375 -14.88 -9.67 5.49
N GLU A 376 -13.83 -10.43 5.23
CA GLU A 376 -13.13 -10.49 3.95
C GLU A 376 -12.85 -11.95 3.60
N GLY A 377 -12.79 -12.25 2.31
CA GLY A 377 -12.45 -13.55 1.76
C GLY A 377 -11.00 -13.58 1.29
N ILE A 378 -10.33 -14.70 1.49
CA ILE A 378 -9.07 -15.03 0.81
C ILE A 378 -9.42 -16.07 -0.23
N VAL A 379 -9.18 -15.75 -1.50
CA VAL A 379 -9.55 -16.58 -2.65
C VAL A 379 -8.27 -16.96 -3.38
N VAL A 380 -8.10 -18.25 -3.67
CA VAL A 380 -6.90 -18.79 -4.31
C VAL A 380 -7.25 -19.34 -5.68
N PHE A 381 -6.52 -18.88 -6.68
CA PHE A 381 -6.63 -19.30 -8.07
C PHE A 381 -5.36 -20.03 -8.50
N ALA A 382 -5.50 -21.03 -9.36
CA ALA A 382 -4.38 -21.70 -10.02
C ALA A 382 -4.52 -21.58 -11.54
N LEU A 383 -3.41 -21.38 -12.25
CA LEU A 383 -3.39 -21.33 -13.71
C LEU A 383 -3.50 -22.74 -14.29
N ARG A 384 -4.58 -23.04 -15.04
CA ARG A 384 -4.81 -24.38 -15.62
C ARG A 384 -3.97 -24.64 -16.87
N HIS A 385 -3.91 -23.65 -17.76
CA HIS A 385 -3.24 -23.73 -19.05
C HIS A 385 -2.61 -22.38 -19.36
N ARG A 386 -1.35 -22.34 -19.83
CA ARG A 386 -0.68 -21.13 -20.33
C ARG A 386 -1.12 -20.78 -21.74
#